data_AF-A0A4R0JC16-F1
#
_entry.id   AF-A0A4R0JC16-F1
#
_cell.length_a   1.000
_cell.length_b   1.000
_cell.length_c   1.000
_cell.angle_alpha   90.00
_cell.angle_beta   90.00
_cell.angle_gamma   90.00
#
_symmetry.space_group_name_H-M   'P 1'
#
loop_
_entity.id
_entity.type
_entity.pdbx_description
1 polymer ?
#
loop_
_entity_poly.entity_id
_entity_poly.type
_entity_poly.pdbx_seq_one_letter_code
_entity_poly.pdbx_strand_id
1 'polypeptide(L)'
;MGLFSRDNDSGDDSDSAKSSFMEERGFIASAIVVGAVLICLVVWFMLGGRSDNPTANPSQTPSTSAPTGQPTEEESTEPPVATPTALPTSTRTTPPPPNSSTGGCHNKNPNQAIPRLAAPPLVTWQFEGAMLIPLQAASGPATTSPNGVRSCFAHSPTGAVLAAMVLLGQLQNQAVGIAALKARVVPGPGRDAAIAASQESAKTPKTANGEVQFAAFKVLDYPPNATRAIVQVVADLNNKAYGAMPVTLRWYKGDWYVELQEDGTLNGSVEPDILSSLSGYVRFSGSS
;
A
#
# COMPACT_ATOMS: atom_id res chain seq x y z
N MET A 1 83.22 -11.65 13.42
CA MET A 1 81.89 -11.01 13.33
C MET A 1 81.32 -10.94 14.74
N GLY A 2 81.32 -9.74 15.31
CA GLY A 2 80.84 -9.40 16.65
C GLY A 2 80.41 -7.93 16.62
N LEU A 3 79.27 -7.66 17.25
CA LEU A 3 78.50 -6.42 17.32
C LEU A 3 79.12 -5.37 18.27
N PHE A 4 78.41 -4.22 18.38
CA PHE A 4 78.57 -3.04 19.28
C PHE A 4 79.39 -1.89 18.68
N SER A 5 79.00 -0.61 18.71
CA SER A 5 77.95 0.17 19.40
C SER A 5 77.84 1.54 18.68
N ARG A 6 76.65 2.18 18.55
CA ARG A 6 76.12 3.31 19.37
C ARG A 6 76.96 4.61 19.22
N ASP A 7 76.45 5.83 19.02
CA ASP A 7 75.23 6.56 19.39
C ASP A 7 75.06 7.77 18.42
N ASN A 8 73.86 8.35 18.25
CA ASN A 8 73.62 9.70 18.78
C ASN A 8 72.13 10.01 18.90
N ASP A 9 71.83 10.52 20.08
CA ASP A 9 70.56 10.97 20.63
C ASP A 9 70.41 12.49 20.40
N SER A 10 69.17 12.95 20.23
CA SER A 10 68.75 14.32 20.53
C SER A 10 67.24 14.37 20.52
N GLY A 11 66.65 14.28 21.72
CA GLY A 11 65.30 14.76 22.00
C GLY A 11 65.20 16.29 21.98
N ASP A 12 63.99 16.84 21.97
CA ASP A 12 63.36 17.39 23.17
C ASP A 12 61.93 17.88 22.84
N ASP A 13 61.10 17.87 23.87
CA ASP A 13 59.67 18.17 23.90
C ASP A 13 59.31 19.65 23.65
N SER A 14 58.07 19.93 23.20
CA SER A 14 57.14 20.79 23.96
C SER A 14 55.82 21.08 23.22
N ASP A 15 54.77 20.99 24.02
CA ASP A 15 53.35 21.25 23.76
C ASP A 15 53.04 22.65 23.20
N SER A 16 51.97 22.75 22.40
CA SER A 16 51.01 23.86 22.48
C SER A 16 49.72 23.59 21.71
N ALA A 17 48.62 23.94 22.37
CA ALA A 17 47.24 23.59 22.08
C ALA A 17 46.54 24.39 20.96
N LYS A 18 45.36 23.86 20.59
CA LYS A 18 44.20 24.45 19.86
C LYS A 18 44.16 24.33 18.34
N SER A 19 43.35 23.39 17.84
CA SER A 19 42.03 23.72 17.28
C SER A 19 41.22 22.44 16.97
N SER A 20 39.99 22.36 17.50
CA SER A 20 38.94 21.51 16.95
C SER A 20 38.51 22.06 15.59
N PHE A 21 38.46 21.23 14.55
CA PHE A 21 37.46 21.34 13.47
C PHE A 21 37.50 20.11 12.54
N MET A 22 36.39 19.34 12.49
CA MET A 22 36.01 18.36 11.44
C MET A 22 36.87 17.09 11.30
N GLU A 23 36.43 15.89 11.67
CA GLU A 23 35.23 15.14 11.24
C GLU A 23 35.28 14.65 9.78
N GLU A 24 36.20 13.71 9.50
CA GLU A 24 36.04 12.76 8.39
C GLU A 24 35.32 11.50 8.87
N ARG A 25 34.00 11.67 8.99
CA ARG A 25 32.93 10.77 8.50
C ARG A 25 33.10 9.26 8.74
N GLY A 26 32.48 8.80 9.83
CA GLY A 26 32.01 7.42 10.02
C GLY A 26 31.03 6.97 8.93
N PHE A 27 31.00 5.69 8.56
CA PHE A 27 30.39 4.53 9.25
C PHE A 27 28.89 4.37 8.94
N ILE A 28 28.54 3.11 8.65
CA ILE A 28 27.22 2.46 8.61
C ILE A 28 26.49 2.41 7.27
N ALA A 29 26.59 1.20 6.69
CA ALA A 29 25.81 0.65 5.60
C ALA A 29 24.30 0.72 5.86
N SER A 30 23.58 1.16 4.83
CA SER A 30 22.13 1.07 4.69
C SER A 30 21.67 -0.39 4.72
N ALA A 31 20.99 -0.78 5.79
CA ALA A 31 20.41 -2.11 5.94
C ALA A 31 19.12 -2.04 6.77
N ILE A 32 18.05 -1.49 6.20
CA ILE A 32 16.68 -1.73 6.68
C ILE A 32 15.76 -1.67 5.46
N VAL A 33 15.30 -2.81 4.95
CA VAL A 33 14.10 -2.99 4.10
C VAL A 33 13.77 -4.47 4.27
N VAL A 34 12.74 -4.89 5.00
CA VAL A 34 11.34 -5.04 4.53
C VAL A 34 10.35 -4.59 5.62
N GLY A 35 10.85 -4.25 6.80
CA GLY A 35 10.17 -3.31 7.68
C GLY A 35 10.07 -1.91 7.07
N ALA A 36 11.00 -1.50 6.21
CA ALA A 36 11.14 -0.11 5.77
C ALA A 36 10.00 0.45 4.91
N VAL A 37 9.17 -0.31 4.21
CA VAL A 37 8.07 0.33 3.46
C VAL A 37 7.01 0.89 4.43
N LEU A 38 6.76 0.21 5.56
CA LEU A 38 5.84 0.69 6.60
C LEU A 38 6.56 1.43 7.73
N ILE A 39 7.79 1.05 8.05
CA ILE A 39 8.65 1.74 9.04
C ILE A 39 9.14 3.06 8.47
N CYS A 40 9.46 3.23 7.18
CA CYS A 40 9.71 4.55 6.62
C CYS A 40 8.44 5.41 6.73
N LEU A 41 7.25 4.89 6.42
CA LEU A 41 6.00 5.64 6.59
C LEU A 41 5.75 6.06 8.06
N VAL A 42 6.03 5.19 9.04
CA VAL A 42 5.80 5.47 10.46
C VAL A 42 6.91 6.30 11.12
N VAL A 43 8.18 6.05 10.78
CA VAL A 43 9.36 6.77 11.31
C VAL A 43 9.47 8.17 10.71
N TRP A 44 9.15 8.35 9.42
CA TRP A 44 9.12 9.66 8.78
C TRP A 44 8.02 10.55 9.37
N PHE A 45 6.86 9.97 9.71
CA PHE A 45 5.80 10.66 10.45
C PHE A 45 6.23 11.08 11.87
N MET A 46 7.07 10.29 12.54
CA MET A 46 7.55 10.60 13.90
C MET A 46 8.71 11.60 13.94
N LEU A 47 9.55 11.68 12.90
CA LEU A 47 10.74 12.55 12.87
C LEU A 47 10.55 13.85 12.04
N GLY A 48 9.57 13.94 11.15
CA GLY A 48 9.30 15.13 10.32
C GLY A 48 8.38 16.17 10.93
N GLY A 49 7.93 15.97 12.18
CA GLY A 49 6.99 16.86 12.87
C GLY A 49 7.60 18.15 13.40
N ARG A 50 8.25 18.96 12.55
CA ARG A 50 8.49 20.38 12.87
C ARG A 50 8.68 21.22 11.61
N SER A 51 8.09 22.42 11.70
CA SER A 51 8.06 23.53 10.74
C SER A 51 6.85 23.57 9.80
N ASP A 52 6.14 24.68 9.63
CA ASP A 52 6.02 25.95 10.35
C ASP A 52 4.70 26.56 9.84
N ASN A 53 3.90 27.15 10.74
CA ASN A 53 2.66 27.84 10.39
C ASN A 53 2.96 29.07 9.50
N PRO A 54 2.34 29.24 8.33
CA PRO A 54 2.14 30.56 7.78
C PRO A 54 0.76 31.07 8.23
N THR A 55 0.80 32.07 9.10
CA THR A 55 -0.31 33.00 9.36
C THR A 55 -0.86 33.56 8.07
N ALA A 56 -2.16 33.41 7.83
CA ALA A 56 -2.94 34.33 7.03
C ALA A 56 -4.39 34.40 7.55
N ASN A 57 -4.66 35.43 8.33
CA ASN A 57 -5.98 36.07 8.46
C ASN A 57 -5.77 37.49 7.91
N PRO A 58 -6.68 38.07 7.09
CA PRO A 58 -7.91 38.63 7.64
C PRO A 58 -9.19 38.44 6.79
N SER A 59 -10.31 38.31 7.51
CA SER A 59 -11.65 38.89 7.27
C SER A 59 -12.17 39.09 5.84
N GLN A 60 -13.35 38.53 5.58
CA GLN A 60 -14.58 39.30 5.27
C GLN A 60 -15.84 38.41 5.18
N THR A 61 -16.80 38.65 6.07
CA THR A 61 -18.25 38.48 5.88
C THR A 61 -18.84 39.91 5.98
N PRO A 62 -20.08 40.25 5.56
CA PRO A 62 -21.14 39.48 4.88
C PRO A 62 -21.81 40.23 3.70
N SER A 63 -22.76 39.59 3.00
CA SER A 63 -24.13 40.13 2.71
C SER A 63 -24.77 39.52 1.46
N THR A 64 -26.12 39.58 1.46
CA THR A 64 -27.07 39.56 0.32
C THR A 64 -27.80 38.23 0.15
N SER A 65 -29.14 38.11 0.11
CA SER A 65 -30.28 38.98 0.42
C SER A 65 -31.51 38.06 0.47
N ALA A 66 -32.45 38.34 1.37
CA ALA A 66 -33.83 37.87 1.24
C ALA A 66 -34.51 38.60 0.07
N PRO A 67 -35.54 37.99 -0.54
CA PRO A 67 -36.82 38.69 -0.53
C PRO A 67 -38.02 37.81 -0.15
N THR A 68 -38.94 38.50 0.50
CA THR A 68 -40.29 38.19 0.94
C THR A 68 -41.20 37.57 -0.12
N GLY A 69 -42.02 36.60 0.29
CA GLY A 69 -43.20 36.16 -0.45
C GLY A 69 -44.04 35.16 0.37
N GLN A 70 -45.01 35.67 1.12
CA GLN A 70 -46.15 34.93 1.71
C GLN A 70 -47.42 35.69 1.27
N PRO A 71 -48.50 34.98 0.87
CA PRO A 71 -49.68 34.71 1.73
C PRO A 71 -50.16 33.24 1.60
N THR A 72 -50.44 32.48 2.66
CA THR A 72 -51.66 32.43 3.54
C THR A 72 -52.59 31.26 3.16
N GLU A 73 -53.07 30.53 4.20
CA GLU A 73 -54.16 29.52 4.25
C GLU A 73 -53.86 28.18 3.54
N GLU A 74 -54.24 26.98 4.00
CA GLU A 74 -55.10 26.52 5.10
C GLU A 74 -54.87 25.01 5.31
N GLU A 75 -55.20 24.55 6.52
CA GLU A 75 -55.89 23.30 6.81
C GLU A 75 -55.17 21.92 6.85
N SER A 76 -55.50 21.25 7.94
CA SER A 76 -55.05 19.96 8.47
C SER A 76 -55.76 18.80 7.77
N THR A 77 -55.02 17.79 7.28
CA THR A 77 -55.57 16.45 7.02
C THR A 77 -54.47 15.38 7.06
N GLU A 78 -54.54 14.49 8.04
CA GLU A 78 -53.79 13.20 8.12
C GLU A 78 -54.36 12.21 7.09
N PRO A 79 -53.56 11.41 6.33
CA PRO A 79 -53.40 9.94 6.60
C PRO A 79 -52.12 9.30 5.96
N PRO A 80 -51.93 7.95 5.94
CA PRO A 80 -52.12 6.91 6.94
C PRO A 80 -50.78 6.20 7.32
N VAL A 81 -50.87 5.31 8.31
CA VAL A 81 -49.79 4.41 8.79
C VAL A 81 -49.14 3.63 7.64
N ALA A 82 -47.87 3.96 7.32
CA ALA A 82 -47.04 3.17 6.42
C ALA A 82 -46.40 2.00 7.20
N THR A 83 -46.69 0.80 6.75
CA THR A 83 -45.98 -0.46 7.05
C THR A 83 -44.46 -0.24 7.03
N PRO A 84 -43.67 -0.82 7.96
CA PRO A 84 -42.22 -0.71 7.88
C PRO A 84 -41.73 -1.41 6.62
N THR A 85 -41.38 -0.61 5.61
CA THR A 85 -40.56 -1.00 4.46
C THR A 85 -39.34 -1.73 5.01
N ALA A 86 -39.25 -3.03 4.70
CA ALA A 86 -38.08 -3.83 5.03
C ALA A 86 -36.84 -3.11 4.48
N LEU A 87 -35.99 -2.66 5.40
CA LEU A 87 -34.65 -2.16 5.09
C LEU A 87 -33.95 -3.21 4.21
N PRO A 88 -33.25 -2.83 3.13
CA PRO A 88 -32.43 -3.79 2.39
C PRO A 88 -31.42 -4.37 3.38
N THR A 89 -31.64 -5.63 3.75
CA THR A 89 -30.66 -6.39 4.52
C THR A 89 -29.44 -6.49 3.63
N SER A 90 -28.35 -5.84 4.04
CA SER A 90 -27.06 -5.93 3.37
C SER A 90 -26.62 -7.39 3.40
N THR A 91 -26.99 -8.16 2.37
CA THR A 91 -26.64 -9.57 2.26
C THR A 91 -25.13 -9.65 2.19
N ARG A 92 -24.52 -10.08 3.29
CA ARG A 92 -23.09 -10.35 3.38
C ARG A 92 -22.76 -11.33 2.26
N THR A 93 -22.04 -10.87 1.24
CA THR A 93 -21.71 -11.71 0.09
C THR A 93 -20.77 -12.81 0.59
N THR A 94 -21.13 -14.07 0.35
CA THR A 94 -20.30 -15.22 0.74
C THR A 94 -19.00 -15.19 -0.06
N PRO A 95 -17.83 -15.39 0.57
CA PRO A 95 -16.57 -15.47 -0.16
C PRO A 95 -16.63 -16.53 -1.27
N PRO A 96 -16.05 -16.27 -2.45
CA PRO A 96 -15.99 -17.26 -3.51
C PRO A 96 -15.20 -18.48 -3.03
N PRO A 97 -15.58 -19.70 -3.47
CA PRO A 97 -14.84 -20.90 -3.10
C PRO A 97 -13.41 -20.82 -3.64
N PRO A 98 -12.40 -21.28 -2.87
CA PRO A 98 -11.05 -21.42 -3.39
C PRO A 98 -11.02 -22.50 -4.48
N ASN A 99 -10.11 -22.35 -5.45
CA ASN A 99 -9.87 -23.32 -6.53
C ASN A 99 -11.09 -23.53 -7.46
N SER A 100 -11.71 -22.43 -7.87
CA SER A 100 -12.77 -22.43 -8.88
C SER A 100 -12.20 -22.70 -10.27
N SER A 101 -12.86 -23.58 -11.04
CA SER A 101 -12.55 -23.80 -12.46
C SER A 101 -13.12 -22.72 -13.39
N THR A 102 -13.80 -21.72 -12.83
CA THR A 102 -14.42 -20.60 -13.55
C THR A 102 -14.02 -19.26 -12.94
N GLY A 103 -14.05 -18.20 -13.75
CA GLY A 103 -13.63 -16.86 -13.33
C GLY A 103 -12.10 -16.72 -13.25
N GLY A 104 -11.64 -15.58 -12.74
CA GLY A 104 -10.20 -15.29 -12.67
C GLY A 104 -9.49 -15.47 -14.01
N CYS A 105 -8.33 -16.10 -14.01
CA CYS A 105 -7.55 -16.39 -15.22
C CYS A 105 -8.24 -17.39 -16.18
N HIS A 106 -9.30 -18.09 -15.75
CA HIS A 106 -10.09 -18.97 -16.61
C HIS A 106 -11.14 -18.21 -17.44
N ASN A 107 -11.40 -16.94 -17.13
CA ASN A 107 -12.31 -16.11 -17.91
C ASN A 107 -11.63 -15.67 -19.22
N LYS A 108 -12.14 -16.15 -20.35
CA LYS A 108 -11.61 -15.82 -21.68
C LYS A 108 -11.96 -14.40 -22.14
N ASN A 109 -13.05 -13.83 -21.64
CA ASN A 109 -13.55 -12.50 -22.02
C ASN A 109 -13.87 -11.68 -20.76
N PRO A 110 -12.87 -11.37 -19.92
CA PRO A 110 -13.11 -10.62 -18.71
C PRO A 110 -13.44 -9.15 -19.03
N ASN A 111 -14.24 -8.52 -18.16
CA ASN A 111 -14.65 -7.12 -18.31
C ASN A 111 -13.41 -6.20 -18.33
N GLN A 112 -13.28 -5.39 -19.37
CA GLN A 112 -12.17 -4.46 -19.58
C GLN A 112 -12.45 -3.03 -19.07
N ALA A 113 -13.61 -2.80 -18.45
CA ALA A 113 -13.92 -1.51 -17.85
C ALA A 113 -12.95 -1.18 -16.71
N ILE A 114 -12.33 0.00 -16.78
CA ILE A 114 -11.47 0.51 -15.72
C ILE A 114 -12.36 1.03 -14.58
N PRO A 115 -12.26 0.51 -13.35
CA PRO A 115 -13.00 1.04 -12.22
C PRO A 115 -12.53 2.46 -11.89
N ARG A 116 -13.45 3.43 -11.95
CA ARG A 116 -13.16 4.86 -11.70
C ARG A 116 -14.05 5.51 -10.64
N LEU A 117 -15.25 4.98 -10.43
CA LEU A 117 -16.27 5.61 -9.59
C LEU A 117 -16.69 4.74 -8.39
N ALA A 118 -16.71 3.42 -8.57
CA ALA A 118 -17.16 2.48 -7.56
C ALA A 118 -16.25 1.25 -7.54
N ALA A 119 -16.17 0.61 -6.37
CA ALA A 119 -15.49 -0.67 -6.24
C ALA A 119 -16.12 -1.70 -7.19
N PRO A 120 -15.34 -2.68 -7.68
CA PRO A 120 -15.88 -3.81 -8.40
C PRO A 120 -17.03 -4.47 -7.60
N PRO A 121 -18.12 -4.90 -8.25
CA PRO A 121 -19.24 -5.51 -7.56
C PRO A 121 -18.86 -6.89 -7.02
N LEU A 122 -19.56 -7.32 -5.96
CA LEU A 122 -19.42 -8.66 -5.38
C LEU A 122 -17.99 -8.98 -4.88
N VAL A 123 -17.26 -7.95 -4.45
CA VAL A 123 -16.02 -8.12 -3.70
C VAL A 123 -16.35 -8.56 -2.28
N THR A 124 -15.66 -9.60 -1.83
CA THR A 124 -15.71 -10.11 -0.45
C THR A 124 -14.34 -9.94 0.19
N TRP A 125 -14.32 -9.78 1.51
CA TRP A 125 -13.10 -9.53 2.26
C TRP A 125 -12.78 -10.71 3.15
N GLN A 126 -11.52 -11.15 3.11
CA GLN A 126 -11.00 -12.24 3.95
C GLN A 126 -9.72 -11.78 4.64
N PHE A 127 -9.54 -12.17 5.90
CA PHE A 127 -8.28 -11.95 6.60
C PHE A 127 -7.16 -12.82 6.03
N GLU A 128 -6.02 -12.17 5.82
CA GLU A 128 -4.72 -12.76 5.52
C GLU A 128 -3.74 -12.29 6.59
N GLY A 129 -3.56 -13.08 7.65
CA GLY A 129 -2.96 -12.57 8.88
C GLY A 129 -3.84 -11.46 9.48
N ALA A 130 -3.30 -10.25 9.60
CA ALA A 130 -4.03 -9.08 10.11
C ALA A 130 -4.65 -8.21 9.00
N MET A 131 -4.35 -8.47 7.72
CA MET A 131 -4.79 -7.60 6.62
C MET A 131 -6.01 -8.20 5.91
N LEU A 132 -7.03 -7.38 5.63
CA LEU A 132 -8.13 -7.80 4.77
C LEU A 132 -7.71 -7.75 3.30
N ILE A 133 -7.91 -8.86 2.59
CA ILE A 133 -7.68 -8.94 1.14
C ILE A 133 -8.99 -9.11 0.38
N PRO A 134 -9.11 -8.51 -0.82
CA PRO A 134 -10.32 -8.61 -1.62
C PRO A 134 -10.35 -9.90 -2.45
N LEU A 135 -11.51 -10.53 -2.53
CA LEU A 135 -11.78 -11.73 -3.33
C LEU A 135 -13.02 -11.52 -4.19
N GLN A 136 -12.96 -11.95 -5.45
CA GLN A 136 -14.09 -11.84 -6.37
C GLN A 136 -14.11 -13.02 -7.33
N ALA A 137 -15.26 -13.72 -7.45
CA ALA A 137 -15.40 -14.87 -8.34
C ALA A 137 -14.99 -14.55 -9.79
N ALA A 138 -15.45 -13.42 -10.34
CA ALA A 138 -15.24 -13.09 -11.75
C ALA A 138 -13.79 -12.74 -12.10
N SER A 139 -13.06 -12.05 -11.20
CA SER A 139 -11.74 -11.48 -11.49
C SER A 139 -10.60 -12.12 -10.70
N GLY A 140 -10.92 -13.03 -9.78
CA GLY A 140 -9.96 -13.77 -8.98
C GLY A 140 -9.74 -13.18 -7.58
N PRO A 141 -8.86 -13.81 -6.78
CA PRO A 141 -8.11 -15.01 -7.13
C PRO A 141 -9.02 -16.24 -7.24
N ALA A 142 -8.84 -17.05 -8.28
CA ALA A 142 -9.60 -18.29 -8.46
C ALA A 142 -8.87 -19.52 -7.88
N THR A 143 -7.57 -19.41 -7.60
CA THR A 143 -6.73 -20.52 -7.13
C THR A 143 -5.97 -20.16 -5.86
N THR A 144 -5.92 -21.10 -4.92
CA THR A 144 -5.08 -21.06 -3.71
C THR A 144 -4.22 -22.32 -3.67
N SER A 145 -2.90 -22.15 -3.74
CA SER A 145 -1.95 -23.27 -3.69
C SER A 145 -1.86 -23.88 -2.27
N PRO A 146 -1.28 -25.10 -2.12
CA PRO A 146 -1.13 -25.73 -0.81
C PRO A 146 -0.34 -24.92 0.23
N ASN A 147 0.59 -24.06 -0.22
CA ASN A 147 1.33 -23.13 0.63
C ASN A 147 0.63 -21.77 0.82
N GLY A 148 -0.66 -21.67 0.47
CA GLY A 148 -1.51 -20.51 0.71
C GLY A 148 -1.42 -19.40 -0.32
N VAL A 149 -0.57 -19.49 -1.34
CA VAL A 149 -0.42 -18.42 -2.34
C VAL A 149 -1.68 -18.33 -3.20
N ARG A 150 -2.21 -17.11 -3.32
CA ARG A 150 -3.39 -16.83 -4.15
C ARG A 150 -2.98 -16.40 -5.56
N SER A 151 -3.70 -16.92 -6.54
CA SER A 151 -3.37 -16.74 -7.97
C SER A 151 -4.62 -16.91 -8.84
N CYS A 152 -4.42 -16.90 -10.15
CA CYS A 152 -5.42 -16.98 -11.20
C CYS A 152 -6.34 -15.75 -11.20
N PHE A 153 -5.77 -14.58 -11.51
CA PHE A 153 -6.51 -13.34 -11.72
C PHE A 153 -6.87 -13.14 -13.19
N ALA A 154 -8.02 -12.52 -13.44
CA ALA A 154 -8.48 -12.27 -14.80
C ALA A 154 -7.57 -11.26 -15.53
N HIS A 155 -7.37 -11.44 -16.83
CA HIS A 155 -6.66 -10.49 -17.69
C HIS A 155 -7.50 -9.22 -17.93
N SER A 156 -7.65 -8.39 -16.90
CA SER A 156 -8.54 -7.23 -16.85
C SER A 156 -8.03 -6.17 -15.87
N PRO A 157 -8.50 -4.91 -15.94
CA PRO A 157 -8.17 -3.87 -14.95
C PRO A 157 -8.55 -4.29 -13.52
N THR A 158 -9.74 -4.85 -13.33
CA THR A 158 -10.18 -5.35 -12.02
C THR A 158 -9.29 -6.48 -11.52
N GLY A 159 -8.93 -7.43 -12.39
CA GLY A 159 -8.00 -8.51 -12.02
C GLY A 159 -6.62 -7.99 -11.60
N ALA A 160 -6.10 -6.95 -12.26
CA ALA A 160 -4.83 -6.32 -11.89
C ALA A 160 -4.89 -5.67 -10.50
N VAL A 161 -5.98 -4.94 -10.19
CA VAL A 161 -6.20 -4.34 -8.86
C VAL A 161 -6.23 -5.42 -7.77
N LEU A 162 -7.03 -6.47 -7.96
CA LEU A 162 -7.14 -7.56 -6.99
C LEU A 162 -5.80 -8.30 -6.83
N ALA A 163 -5.07 -8.54 -7.91
CA ALA A 163 -3.75 -9.17 -7.87
C ALA A 163 -2.74 -8.36 -7.04
N ALA A 164 -2.69 -7.04 -7.24
CA ALA A 164 -1.82 -6.15 -6.49
C ALA A 164 -2.14 -6.22 -4.99
N MET A 165 -3.40 -6.06 -4.62
CA MET A 165 -3.82 -6.01 -3.21
C MET A 165 -3.65 -7.36 -2.50
N VAL A 166 -4.03 -8.46 -3.16
CA VAL A 166 -3.87 -9.79 -2.58
C VAL A 166 -2.38 -10.08 -2.35
N LEU A 167 -1.49 -9.75 -3.29
CA LEU A 167 -0.06 -9.93 -3.06
C LEU A 167 0.41 -9.08 -1.88
N LEU A 168 0.11 -7.78 -1.86
CA LEU A 168 0.51 -6.88 -0.78
C LEU A 168 0.03 -7.37 0.59
N GLY A 169 -1.19 -7.90 0.69
CA GLY A 169 -1.70 -8.53 1.92
C GLY A 169 -0.94 -9.80 2.29
N GLN A 170 -0.65 -10.67 1.30
CA GLN A 170 0.13 -11.88 1.54
C GLN A 170 1.57 -11.59 1.98
N LEU A 171 2.17 -10.46 1.58
CA LEU A 171 3.49 -10.05 2.05
C LEU A 171 3.52 -9.69 3.54
N GLN A 172 2.38 -9.25 4.11
CA GLN A 172 2.28 -8.96 5.55
C GLN A 172 2.19 -10.25 6.40
N ASN A 173 1.68 -11.33 5.81
CA ASN A 173 1.55 -12.63 6.46
C ASN A 173 2.87 -13.42 6.39
N GLN A 174 3.55 -13.58 7.53
CA GLN A 174 4.82 -14.30 7.63
C GLN A 174 4.74 -15.76 7.14
N ALA A 175 3.56 -16.40 7.24
CA ALA A 175 3.39 -17.79 6.84
C ALA A 175 3.44 -17.99 5.31
N VAL A 176 3.06 -16.97 4.52
CA VAL A 176 2.96 -17.08 3.06
C VAL A 176 3.84 -16.09 2.30
N GLY A 177 4.28 -14.98 2.91
CA GLY A 177 4.92 -13.86 2.21
C GLY A 177 6.09 -14.24 1.31
N ILE A 178 7.03 -15.07 1.81
CA ILE A 178 8.17 -15.53 0.99
C ILE A 178 7.71 -16.43 -0.17
N ALA A 179 6.70 -17.28 0.05
CA ALA A 179 6.13 -18.11 -1.00
C ALA A 179 5.40 -17.26 -2.06
N ALA A 180 4.68 -16.23 -1.62
CA ALA A 180 4.00 -15.26 -2.47
C ALA A 180 5.01 -14.48 -3.33
N LEU A 181 6.12 -13.99 -2.76
CA LEU A 181 7.20 -13.36 -3.54
C LEU A 181 7.71 -14.27 -4.65
N LYS A 182 8.06 -15.52 -4.32
CA LYS A 182 8.58 -16.49 -5.30
C LYS A 182 7.59 -16.76 -6.44
N ALA A 183 6.31 -16.85 -6.11
CA ALA A 183 5.27 -17.31 -7.03
C ALA A 183 4.58 -16.18 -7.81
N ARG A 184 4.53 -14.95 -7.27
CA ARG A 184 3.70 -13.84 -7.76
C ARG A 184 4.45 -12.56 -8.10
N VAL A 185 5.74 -12.51 -7.82
CA VAL A 185 6.62 -11.46 -8.33
C VAL A 185 7.35 -11.97 -9.56
N VAL A 186 7.46 -11.10 -10.55
CA VAL A 186 8.26 -11.30 -11.75
C VAL A 186 9.66 -11.83 -11.39
N PRO A 187 10.16 -12.90 -12.04
CA PRO A 187 11.55 -13.30 -11.89
C PRO A 187 12.53 -12.20 -12.29
N GLY A 188 13.48 -11.87 -11.41
CA GLY A 188 14.52 -10.88 -11.63
C GLY A 188 15.19 -10.41 -10.33
N PRO A 189 16.20 -9.51 -10.41
CA PRO A 189 16.99 -9.05 -9.27
C PRO A 189 16.12 -8.49 -8.13
N GLY A 190 15.08 -7.72 -8.47
CA GLY A 190 14.16 -7.16 -7.48
C GLY A 190 13.44 -8.21 -6.64
N ARG A 191 13.01 -9.32 -7.26
CA ARG A 191 12.40 -10.42 -6.52
C ARG A 191 13.40 -11.08 -5.58
N ASP A 192 14.61 -11.30 -6.05
CA ASP A 192 15.65 -11.98 -5.28
C ASP A 192 16.08 -11.13 -4.09
N ALA A 193 16.21 -9.80 -4.30
CA ALA A 193 16.43 -8.82 -3.24
C ALA A 193 15.30 -8.84 -2.20
N ALA A 194 14.03 -8.78 -2.64
CA ALA A 194 12.88 -8.82 -1.73
C ALA A 194 12.78 -10.12 -0.92
N ILE A 195 13.14 -11.27 -1.51
CA ILE A 195 13.18 -12.56 -0.81
C ILE A 195 14.27 -12.55 0.26
N ALA A 196 15.50 -12.15 -0.08
CA ALA A 196 16.61 -12.10 0.87
C ALA A 196 16.28 -11.17 2.06
N ALA A 197 15.72 -10.01 1.74
CA ALA A 197 15.32 -9.00 2.70
C ALA A 197 14.17 -9.49 3.62
N SER A 198 13.22 -10.24 3.08
CA SER A 198 12.14 -10.88 3.86
C SER A 198 12.65 -11.99 4.78
N GLN A 199 13.64 -12.76 4.33
CA GLN A 199 14.29 -13.80 5.15
C GLN A 199 15.07 -13.19 6.31
N GLU A 200 15.74 -12.06 6.11
CA GLU A 200 16.43 -11.36 7.18
C GLU A 200 15.43 -10.80 8.21
N SER A 201 14.37 -10.17 7.73
CA SER A 201 13.30 -9.61 8.59
C SER A 201 12.58 -10.68 9.41
N ALA A 202 12.57 -11.94 8.95
CA ALA A 202 11.99 -13.07 9.67
C ALA A 202 12.83 -13.51 10.89
N LYS A 203 14.12 -13.13 10.95
CA LYS A 203 15.01 -13.43 12.08
C LYS A 203 14.81 -12.46 13.25
N THR A 204 14.25 -11.30 12.99
CA THR A 204 13.98 -10.26 14.01
C THR A 204 12.55 -10.36 14.54
N PRO A 205 12.32 -10.29 15.87
CA PRO A 205 10.98 -10.20 16.43
C PRO A 205 10.25 -8.95 15.89
N LYS A 206 9.05 -9.13 15.32
CA LYS A 206 8.25 -7.99 14.86
C LYS A 206 7.68 -7.25 16.07
N THR A 207 8.02 -5.97 16.20
CA THR A 207 7.21 -5.03 16.97
C THR A 207 5.86 -4.90 16.27
N ALA A 208 4.77 -4.89 17.04
CA ALA A 208 3.43 -4.71 16.50
C ALA A 208 3.34 -3.33 15.83
N ASN A 209 3.52 -3.31 14.50
CA ASN A 209 3.26 -2.13 13.70
C ASN A 209 1.75 -1.95 13.60
N GLY A 210 1.28 -0.69 13.64
CA GLY A 210 -0.14 -0.37 13.65
C GLY A 210 -0.92 -1.02 12.51
N GLU A 211 -2.24 -1.09 12.67
CA GLU A 211 -3.14 -1.74 11.74
C GLU A 211 -3.16 -0.98 10.40
N VAL A 212 -2.70 -1.65 9.34
CA VAL A 212 -2.71 -1.15 7.97
C VAL A 212 -3.80 -1.89 7.20
N GLN A 213 -4.78 -1.17 6.68
CA GLN A 213 -5.86 -1.74 5.86
C GLN A 213 -5.94 -1.01 4.52
N PHE A 214 -6.42 -1.70 3.48
CA PHE A 214 -6.67 -1.04 2.20
C PHE A 214 -7.85 -0.06 2.31
N ALA A 215 -7.67 1.15 1.80
CA ALA A 215 -8.69 2.19 1.81
C ALA A 215 -9.26 2.46 0.42
N ALA A 216 -8.40 2.50 -0.59
CA ALA A 216 -8.80 2.84 -1.95
C ALA A 216 -7.78 2.38 -3.00
N PHE A 217 -8.13 2.56 -4.27
CA PHE A 217 -7.21 2.35 -5.39
C PHE A 217 -7.50 3.29 -6.55
N LYS A 218 -6.55 3.38 -7.49
CA LYS A 218 -6.73 4.01 -8.79
C LYS A 218 -5.92 3.27 -9.83
N VAL A 219 -6.55 2.87 -10.93
CA VAL A 219 -5.82 2.34 -12.09
C VAL A 219 -5.20 3.53 -12.81
N LEU A 220 -3.87 3.60 -12.83
CA LEU A 220 -3.12 4.68 -13.48
C LEU A 220 -2.89 4.38 -14.96
N ASP A 221 -2.56 3.12 -15.27
CA ASP A 221 -2.28 2.68 -16.64
C ASP A 221 -2.83 1.26 -16.88
N TYR A 222 -3.52 1.10 -18.00
CA TYR A 222 -3.99 -0.19 -18.52
C TYR A 222 -4.29 -0.03 -20.03
N PRO A 223 -3.32 -0.30 -20.92
CA PRO A 223 -3.51 -0.14 -22.36
C PRO A 223 -4.36 -1.28 -22.96
N PRO A 224 -4.87 -1.14 -24.19
CA PRO A 224 -5.49 -2.25 -24.92
C PRO A 224 -4.52 -3.45 -25.02
N ASN A 225 -5.02 -4.67 -24.79
CA ASN A 225 -4.20 -5.90 -24.75
C ASN A 225 -3.03 -5.82 -23.73
N ALA A 226 -3.27 -5.16 -22.60
CA ALA A 226 -2.27 -4.85 -21.58
C ALA A 226 -1.38 -6.05 -21.21
N THR A 227 -0.10 -5.96 -21.50
CA THR A 227 0.93 -6.82 -20.89
C THR A 227 1.49 -6.22 -19.61
N ARG A 228 1.11 -4.97 -19.31
CA ARG A 228 1.51 -4.19 -18.13
C ARG A 228 0.31 -3.42 -17.60
N ALA A 229 0.26 -3.24 -16.28
CA ALA A 229 -0.69 -2.35 -15.62
C ALA A 229 0.01 -1.60 -14.49
N ILE A 230 -0.47 -0.38 -14.18
CA ILE A 230 -0.01 0.37 -13.01
C ILE A 230 -1.23 0.72 -12.16
N VAL A 231 -1.22 0.28 -10.90
CA VAL A 231 -2.30 0.50 -9.94
C VAL A 231 -1.76 1.27 -8.75
N GLN A 232 -2.26 2.47 -8.49
CA GLN A 232 -2.05 3.15 -7.22
C GLN A 232 -2.91 2.46 -6.16
N VAL A 233 -2.28 1.85 -5.15
CA VAL A 233 -2.97 1.26 -4.00
C VAL A 233 -2.85 2.22 -2.83
N VAL A 234 -3.96 2.45 -2.13
CA VAL A 234 -4.02 3.34 -0.97
C VAL A 234 -4.35 2.53 0.28
N ALA A 235 -3.55 2.69 1.32
CA ALA A 235 -3.77 2.11 2.63
C ALA A 235 -4.05 3.20 3.66
N ASP A 236 -4.96 2.89 4.58
CA ASP A 236 -5.13 3.66 5.82
C ASP A 236 -4.01 3.32 6.80
N LEU A 237 -3.39 4.35 7.37
CA LEU A 237 -2.30 4.26 8.34
C LEU A 237 -2.84 4.63 9.74
N ASN A 238 -3.66 3.76 10.33
CA ASN A 238 -4.27 3.92 11.66
C ASN A 238 -5.16 5.18 11.79
N ASN A 239 -5.97 5.49 10.78
CA ASN A 239 -6.87 6.63 10.71
C ASN A 239 -6.17 8.01 10.85
N LYS A 240 -4.85 8.07 10.70
CA LYS A 240 -4.07 9.33 10.79
C LYS A 240 -3.78 9.92 9.42
N ALA A 241 -3.49 9.07 8.46
CA ALA A 241 -3.11 9.45 7.10
C ALA A 241 -3.40 8.30 6.13
N TYR A 242 -3.44 8.61 4.84
CA TYR A 242 -3.47 7.61 3.78
C TYR A 242 -2.12 7.56 3.07
N GLY A 243 -1.51 6.37 3.01
CA GLY A 243 -0.32 6.12 2.19
C GLY A 243 -0.73 5.58 0.83
N ALA A 244 -0.27 6.18 -0.25
CA ALA A 244 -0.54 5.74 -1.62
C ALA A 244 0.75 5.37 -2.34
N MET A 245 0.73 4.22 -3.03
CA MET A 245 1.91 3.71 -3.72
C MET A 245 1.53 3.08 -5.06
N PRO A 246 2.26 3.39 -6.15
CA PRO A 246 2.07 2.73 -7.43
C PRO A 246 2.63 1.31 -7.38
N VAL A 247 1.84 0.35 -7.83
CA VAL A 247 2.22 -1.04 -8.02
C VAL A 247 2.23 -1.32 -9.52
N THR A 248 3.40 -1.66 -10.04
CA THR A 248 3.53 -2.11 -11.43
C THR A 248 3.27 -3.62 -11.50
N LEU A 249 2.41 -4.03 -12.43
CA LEU A 249 2.13 -5.43 -12.72
C LEU A 249 2.46 -5.77 -14.16
N ARG A 250 2.86 -7.01 -14.41
CA ARG A 250 3.01 -7.60 -15.74
C ARG A 250 2.14 -8.82 -15.90
N TRP A 251 1.53 -8.95 -17.07
CA TRP A 251 0.87 -10.18 -17.48
C TRP A 251 1.93 -11.20 -17.85
N TYR A 252 2.06 -12.25 -17.05
CA TYR A 252 3.10 -13.26 -17.19
C TYR A 252 2.53 -14.63 -16.85
N LYS A 253 2.80 -15.61 -17.73
CA LYS A 253 2.33 -17.00 -17.57
C LYS A 253 0.81 -17.13 -17.30
N GLY A 254 0.02 -16.28 -17.96
CA GLY A 254 -1.44 -16.32 -17.85
C GLY A 254 -2.00 -15.70 -16.57
N ASP A 255 -1.24 -14.82 -15.92
CA ASP A 255 -1.66 -14.17 -14.68
C ASP A 255 -0.96 -12.82 -14.44
N TRP A 256 -1.43 -12.03 -13.48
CA TRP A 256 -0.81 -10.77 -13.07
C TRP A 256 0.26 -10.96 -12.02
N TYR A 257 1.51 -10.66 -12.37
CA TYR A 257 2.66 -10.67 -11.49
C TYR A 257 3.04 -9.24 -11.12
N VAL A 258 3.42 -8.98 -9.87
CA VAL A 258 4.01 -7.68 -9.51
C VAL A 258 5.45 -7.62 -10.01
N GLU A 259 5.82 -6.45 -10.52
CA GLU A 259 7.18 -6.11 -10.92
C GLU A 259 7.79 -5.20 -9.86
N LEU A 260 8.94 -5.61 -9.33
CA LEU A 260 9.72 -4.85 -8.36
C LEU A 260 10.91 -4.20 -9.07
N GLN A 261 11.38 -3.08 -8.52
CA GLN A 261 12.65 -2.48 -8.90
C GLN A 261 13.81 -3.38 -8.47
N GLU A 262 15.01 -3.15 -9.02
CA GLU A 262 16.19 -3.99 -8.77
C GLU A 262 16.57 -4.10 -7.30
N ASP A 263 16.27 -3.07 -6.49
CA ASP A 263 16.47 -3.03 -5.04
C ASP A 263 15.39 -3.81 -4.24
N GLY A 264 14.40 -4.38 -4.92
CA GLY A 264 13.30 -5.13 -4.34
C GLY A 264 12.14 -4.28 -3.82
N THR A 265 12.15 -2.98 -4.08
CA THR A 265 11.04 -2.07 -3.74
C THR A 265 10.01 -1.99 -4.86
N LEU A 266 8.84 -1.37 -4.58
CA LEU A 266 7.77 -1.20 -5.56
C LEU A 266 8.00 -0.01 -6.50
N ASN A 267 8.62 1.06 -6.01
CA ASN A 267 8.84 2.31 -6.75
C ASN A 267 10.26 2.91 -6.60
N GLY A 268 11.23 2.13 -6.11
CA GLY A 268 12.61 2.56 -5.92
C GLY A 268 12.77 3.41 -4.66
N SER A 269 13.55 4.47 -4.76
CA SER A 269 13.76 5.45 -3.69
C SER A 269 12.64 6.50 -3.57
N VAL A 270 11.55 6.37 -4.34
CA VAL A 270 10.46 7.35 -4.32
C VAL A 270 9.60 7.11 -3.08
N GLU A 271 9.39 8.14 -2.27
CA GLU A 271 8.54 8.03 -1.08
C GLU A 271 7.06 7.80 -1.48
N PRO A 272 6.28 7.05 -0.68
CA PRO A 272 4.85 6.94 -0.92
C PRO A 272 4.15 8.29 -0.75
N ASP A 273 3.13 8.55 -1.57
CA ASP A 273 2.36 9.78 -1.47
C ASP A 273 1.50 9.75 -0.19
N ILE A 274 1.60 10.80 0.63
CA ILE A 274 0.72 10.99 1.78
C ILE A 274 -0.50 11.82 1.33
N LEU A 275 -1.68 11.21 1.38
CA LEU A 275 -2.91 11.85 0.93
C LEU A 275 -3.72 12.40 2.10
N SER A 276 -4.19 13.64 1.96
CA SER A 276 -5.16 14.27 2.87
C SER A 276 -6.61 13.89 2.57
N SER A 277 -6.89 13.36 1.36
CA SER A 277 -8.21 12.87 0.98
C SER A 277 -8.12 11.76 -0.07
N LEU A 278 -9.19 10.97 -0.19
CA LEU A 278 -9.36 9.92 -1.20
C LEU A 278 -10.10 10.42 -2.45
N SER A 279 -10.12 11.73 -2.69
CA SER A 279 -10.77 12.32 -3.86
C SER A 279 -10.09 11.84 -5.15
N GLY A 280 -10.88 11.35 -6.12
CA GLY A 280 -10.35 10.77 -7.36
C GLY A 280 -9.83 9.33 -7.24
N TYR A 281 -10.05 8.68 -6.09
CA TYR A 281 -9.80 7.26 -5.87
C TYR A 281 -11.10 6.48 -5.74
N VAL A 282 -11.05 5.20 -6.11
CA VAL A 282 -12.14 4.26 -5.89
C VAL A 282 -12.00 3.70 -4.48
N ARG A 283 -12.95 4.05 -3.60
CA ARG A 283 -13.02 3.51 -2.24
C ARG A 283 -13.54 2.09 -2.25
N PHE A 284 -13.06 1.29 -1.31
CA PHE A 284 -13.62 -0.02 -1.05
C PHE A 284 -14.86 0.10 -0.16
N SER A 285 -15.94 -0.59 -0.53
CA SER A 285 -17.09 -0.78 0.37
C SER A 285 -16.77 -1.94 1.31
N GLY A 286 -16.62 -1.66 2.61
CA GLY A 286 -16.46 -2.71 3.63
C GLY A 286 -15.40 -2.48 4.71
N SER A 287 -14.71 -1.34 4.72
CA SER A 287 -13.71 -0.99 5.75
C SER A 287 -14.20 0.08 6.75
N SER A 288 -15.51 0.19 6.96
CA SER A 288 -16.09 1.07 7.99
C SER A 288 -16.36 0.30 9.29
#